data_AF-A0A5N5KF84-F1
#
_entry.id   AF-A0A5N5KF84-F1
#
_cell.length_a   1.000
_cell.length_b   1.000
_cell.length_c   1.000
_cell.angle_alpha   90.00
_cell.angle_beta   90.00
_cell.angle_gamma   90.00
#
_symmetry.space_group_name_H-M   'P 1'
#
loop_
_entity.id
_entity.type
_entity.pdbx_description
1 polymer ?
#
loop_
_entity_poly.entity_id
_entity_poly.type
_entity_poly.pdbx_seq_one_letter_code
_entity_poly.pdbx_strand_id
1 'polypeptide(L)'
;MPCLPEESDYSQWFEQRRLRFLTEPFLDDTIMDDGPPTRWSIADFRVPRLRKCPFIVDSINWERARILGLRMDRIVWCVYFGEEGPYALKLRECQNAAILQMMRASLDYVPGDQEGAGKRPVRVLANPTDWDQARANFFAFAEENRKRALASPEPKEPMEDVGNMPRFARCYGWLHFNLSEVLPRKPRRVYPYGIDVDKQRRTLRTEHNRDEFIAVMYEYVESGENNTKLVEKVARFLWLAGFSFFSTPLAKNWKNSILVGHSKIMGPHSYGWQKFYYRCRADREVLKRGLDNNVEAKGFILTD
;
A
#
# COMPACT_ATOMS: atom_id res chain seq x y z
N MET A 1 19.91 -24.26 3.13
CA MET A 1 19.86 -23.03 2.32
C MET A 1 19.58 -23.43 0.88
N PRO A 2 18.61 -22.86 0.15
CA PRO A 2 18.76 -22.79 -1.28
C PRO A 2 19.77 -21.67 -1.58
N CYS A 3 20.82 -21.99 -2.33
CA CYS A 3 21.77 -21.01 -2.85
C CYS A 3 21.01 -19.93 -3.65
N LEU A 4 21.52 -18.69 -3.61
CA LEU A 4 21.06 -17.67 -4.54
C LEU A 4 21.33 -18.18 -5.97
N PRO A 5 20.33 -18.18 -6.85
CA PRO A 5 20.49 -18.66 -8.22
C PRO A 5 21.45 -17.77 -9.02
N GLU A 6 22.17 -18.34 -10.00
CA GLU A 6 23.01 -17.58 -10.95
C GLU A 6 22.19 -16.48 -11.67
N GLU A 7 22.84 -15.44 -12.22
CA GLU A 7 22.15 -14.23 -12.72
C GLU A 7 21.00 -14.51 -13.72
N SER A 8 21.12 -15.54 -14.56
CA SER A 8 20.04 -15.95 -15.48
C SER A 8 18.85 -16.61 -14.78
N ASP A 9 19.10 -17.29 -13.66
CA ASP A 9 18.13 -18.00 -12.83
C ASP A 9 17.48 -17.05 -11.80
N TYR A 10 18.16 -15.95 -11.43
CA TYR A 10 17.58 -14.84 -10.67
C TYR A 10 16.38 -14.21 -11.39
N SER A 11 16.48 -13.93 -12.69
CA SER A 11 15.36 -13.36 -13.47
C SER A 11 14.17 -14.30 -13.57
N GLN A 12 14.40 -15.61 -13.76
CA GLN A 12 13.32 -16.60 -13.81
C GLN A 12 12.66 -16.80 -12.44
N TRP A 13 13.45 -16.84 -11.37
CA TRP A 13 12.96 -16.92 -10.00
C TRP A 13 12.12 -15.69 -9.61
N PHE A 14 12.56 -14.48 -9.99
CA PHE A 14 11.79 -13.24 -9.80
C PHE A 14 10.47 -13.27 -10.57
N GLU A 15 10.49 -13.71 -11.82
CA GLU A 15 9.30 -13.76 -12.67
C GLU A 15 8.29 -14.79 -12.16
N GLN A 16 8.74 -15.97 -11.70
CA GLN A 16 7.86 -16.96 -11.07
C GLN A 16 7.21 -16.42 -9.79
N ARG A 17 7.96 -15.70 -8.94
CA ARG A 17 7.37 -15.04 -7.76
C ARG A 17 6.38 -13.95 -8.13
N ARG A 18 6.67 -13.16 -9.17
CA ARG A 18 5.75 -12.15 -9.71
C ARG A 18 4.45 -12.80 -10.21
N LEU A 19 4.55 -13.86 -11.00
CA LEU A 19 3.40 -14.57 -11.55
C LEU A 19 2.54 -15.19 -10.45
N ARG A 20 3.14 -15.92 -9.48
CA ARG A 20 2.41 -16.46 -8.33
C ARG A 20 1.68 -15.37 -7.54
N PHE A 21 2.39 -14.27 -7.25
CA PHE A 21 1.84 -13.12 -6.55
C PHE A 21 0.67 -12.45 -7.31
N LEU A 22 0.69 -12.47 -8.64
CA LEU A 22 -0.38 -11.94 -9.48
C LEU A 22 -1.57 -12.91 -9.64
N THR A 23 -1.36 -14.21 -9.43
CA THR A 23 -2.41 -15.24 -9.53
C THR A 23 -3.12 -15.54 -8.21
N GLU A 24 -2.49 -15.23 -7.06
CA GLU A 24 -3.12 -15.48 -5.76
C GLU A 24 -4.32 -14.54 -5.51
N PRO A 25 -5.48 -15.08 -5.09
CA PRO A 25 -6.64 -14.26 -4.74
C PRO A 25 -6.30 -13.33 -3.58
N PHE A 26 -6.31 -12.02 -3.84
CA PHE A 26 -6.06 -10.97 -2.82
C PHE A 26 -7.33 -10.19 -2.48
N LEU A 27 -8.49 -10.63 -2.97
CA LEU A 27 -9.79 -10.00 -2.76
C LEU A 27 -10.63 -10.82 -1.79
N ASP A 28 -11.34 -10.11 -0.93
CA ASP A 28 -12.39 -10.62 -0.05
C ASP A 28 -13.67 -9.85 -0.35
N ASP A 29 -14.76 -10.56 -0.68
CA ASP A 29 -16.07 -9.98 -0.98
C ASP A 29 -16.79 -9.45 0.28
N THR A 30 -16.29 -9.75 1.47
CA THR A 30 -16.78 -9.17 2.72
C THR A 30 -16.65 -7.65 2.65
N ILE A 31 -17.74 -6.94 2.98
CA ILE A 31 -17.77 -5.48 2.96
C ILE A 31 -16.79 -4.92 4.01
N MET A 32 -16.07 -3.88 3.60
CA MET A 32 -15.23 -3.06 4.45
C MET A 32 -16.11 -2.18 5.32
N ASP A 33 -16.28 -2.57 6.56
CA ASP A 33 -16.93 -1.79 7.61
C ASP A 33 -15.95 -1.44 8.74
N ASP A 34 -16.40 -0.54 9.60
CA ASP A 34 -15.73 -0.14 10.84
C ASP A 34 -16.08 -1.07 12.02
N GLY A 35 -16.42 -2.33 11.71
CA GLY A 35 -16.69 -3.35 12.73
C GLY A 35 -15.48 -3.60 13.65
N PRO A 36 -15.68 -4.32 14.77
CA PRO A 36 -14.61 -4.58 15.73
C PRO A 36 -13.39 -5.22 15.04
N PRO A 37 -12.16 -4.88 15.46
CA PRO A 37 -10.96 -5.43 14.87
C PRO A 37 -11.00 -6.96 14.80
N THR A 38 -10.96 -7.51 13.59
CA THR A 38 -10.81 -8.96 13.39
C THR A 38 -9.45 -9.41 13.91
N ARG A 39 -9.41 -10.59 14.52
CA ARG A 39 -8.17 -11.26 14.85
C ARG A 39 -7.63 -11.91 13.57
N TRP A 40 -6.33 -11.78 13.34
CA TRP A 40 -5.69 -12.27 12.13
C TRP A 40 -4.66 -13.33 12.47
N SER A 41 -4.76 -14.46 11.79
CA SER A 41 -3.85 -15.61 11.93
C SER A 41 -2.58 -15.43 11.11
N ILE A 42 -1.59 -16.27 11.35
CA ILE A 42 -0.41 -16.37 10.47
C ILE A 42 -0.83 -16.72 9.03
N ALA A 43 -1.86 -17.53 8.86
CA ALA A 43 -2.37 -17.91 7.54
C ALA A 43 -2.93 -16.69 6.79
N ASP A 44 -3.66 -15.82 7.48
CA ASP A 44 -4.18 -14.58 6.88
C ASP A 44 -3.05 -13.65 6.45
N PHE A 45 -1.99 -13.53 7.26
CA PHE A 45 -0.83 -12.71 6.90
C PHE A 45 -0.04 -13.25 5.70
N ARG A 46 -0.15 -14.55 5.40
CA ARG A 46 0.45 -15.14 4.19
C ARG A 46 -0.35 -14.79 2.94
N VAL A 47 -1.67 -14.74 3.04
CA VAL A 47 -2.56 -14.46 1.91
C VAL A 47 -3.47 -13.28 2.28
N PRO A 48 -2.91 -12.06 2.42
CA PRO A 48 -3.67 -10.91 2.87
C PRO A 48 -4.73 -10.55 1.82
N ARG A 49 -6.00 -10.59 2.22
CA ARG A 49 -7.13 -10.26 1.36
C ARG A 49 -7.70 -8.90 1.71
N LEU A 50 -7.89 -8.07 0.70
CA LEU A 50 -8.50 -6.76 0.84
C LEU A 50 -10.02 -6.92 0.79
N ARG A 51 -10.72 -6.35 1.78
CA ARG A 51 -12.20 -6.31 1.83
C ARG A 51 -12.79 -5.37 0.79
N LYS A 52 -14.03 -5.67 0.37
CA LYS A 52 -14.76 -4.96 -0.67
C LYS A 52 -15.23 -3.60 -0.18
N CYS A 53 -15.08 -2.58 -1.01
CA CYS A 53 -15.52 -1.24 -0.67
C CYS A 53 -17.06 -1.15 -0.67
N PRO A 54 -17.68 -0.47 0.30
CA PRO A 54 -19.14 -0.33 0.36
C PRO A 54 -19.69 0.60 -0.73
N PHE A 55 -18.85 1.45 -1.33
CA PHE A 55 -19.28 2.33 -2.41
C PHE A 55 -19.54 1.57 -3.71
N ILE A 56 -20.35 2.15 -4.59
CA ILE A 56 -20.71 1.57 -5.89
C ILE A 56 -20.14 2.46 -6.99
N VAL A 57 -19.39 1.90 -7.94
CA VAL A 57 -18.73 2.69 -9.00
C VAL A 57 -19.72 3.55 -9.81
N ASP A 58 -20.95 3.08 -9.98
CA ASP A 58 -22.00 3.79 -10.71
C ASP A 58 -22.48 5.07 -10.00
N SER A 59 -22.28 5.21 -8.69
CA SER A 59 -22.65 6.41 -7.95
C SER A 59 -21.55 7.48 -7.92
N ILE A 60 -20.45 7.28 -8.64
CA ILE A 60 -19.39 8.29 -8.78
C ILE A 60 -19.91 9.50 -9.57
N ASN A 61 -19.81 10.69 -8.98
CA ASN A 61 -20.02 11.95 -9.66
C ASN A 61 -18.78 12.30 -10.51
N TRP A 62 -18.76 11.85 -11.76
CA TRP A 62 -17.65 12.09 -12.69
C TRP A 62 -17.52 13.56 -13.13
N GLU A 63 -18.55 14.38 -12.97
CA GLU A 63 -18.46 15.83 -13.22
C GLU A 63 -17.58 16.52 -12.17
N ARG A 64 -17.64 16.10 -10.91
CA ARG A 64 -16.75 16.65 -9.85
C ARG A 64 -15.37 15.98 -9.84
N ALA A 65 -15.19 14.89 -10.57
CA ALA A 65 -13.95 14.13 -10.56
C ALA A 65 -12.80 14.89 -11.26
N ARG A 66 -11.57 14.61 -10.82
CA ARG A 66 -10.33 15.10 -11.46
C ARG A 66 -9.23 14.08 -11.37
N ILE A 67 -8.26 14.13 -12.27
CA ILE A 67 -7.07 13.27 -12.22
C ILE A 67 -6.09 13.84 -11.19
N LEU A 68 -5.61 12.98 -10.28
CA LEU A 68 -4.60 13.31 -9.27
C LEU A 68 -3.20 12.87 -9.67
N GLY A 69 -3.10 11.90 -10.57
CA GLY A 69 -1.82 11.41 -11.05
C GLY A 69 -1.99 10.29 -12.05
N LEU A 70 -1.01 10.21 -12.95
CA LEU A 70 -0.91 9.21 -13.99
C LEU A 70 0.50 8.63 -14.00
N ARG A 71 0.57 7.31 -14.12
CA ARG A 71 1.77 6.50 -14.37
C ARG A 71 1.41 5.45 -15.41
N MET A 72 2.42 4.80 -16.00
CA MET A 72 2.26 3.80 -17.07
C MET A 72 1.04 2.87 -16.90
N ASP A 73 0.87 2.29 -15.71
CA ASP A 73 -0.15 1.28 -15.39
C ASP A 73 -1.20 1.76 -14.37
N ARG A 74 -1.13 3.03 -13.95
CA ARG A 74 -1.91 3.55 -12.80
C ARG A 74 -2.44 4.93 -13.08
N ILE A 75 -3.75 5.04 -12.95
CA ILE A 75 -4.44 6.31 -12.86
C ILE A 75 -5.00 6.45 -11.46
N VAL A 76 -4.88 7.66 -10.93
CA VAL A 76 -5.48 8.05 -9.65
C VAL A 76 -6.46 9.17 -9.93
N TRP A 77 -7.73 8.96 -9.58
CA TRP A 77 -8.76 9.98 -9.64
C TRP A 77 -9.09 10.49 -8.23
N CYS A 78 -9.38 11.77 -8.12
CA CYS A 78 -10.18 12.33 -7.05
C CYS A 78 -11.64 12.15 -7.45
N VAL A 79 -12.43 11.47 -6.63
CA VAL A 79 -13.85 11.17 -6.93
C VAL A 79 -14.75 11.53 -5.75
N TYR A 80 -16.04 11.65 -6.04
CA TYR A 80 -17.10 11.93 -5.08
C TYR A 80 -18.23 10.93 -5.30
N PHE A 81 -18.93 10.54 -4.24
CA PHE A 81 -20.11 9.68 -4.27
C PHE A 81 -21.31 10.48 -3.76
N GLY A 82 -22.11 11.03 -4.67
CA GLY A 82 -23.09 12.06 -4.31
C GLY A 82 -22.41 13.28 -3.68
N GLU A 83 -22.78 13.61 -2.44
CA GLU A 83 -22.14 14.66 -1.64
C GLU A 83 -20.97 14.16 -0.77
N GLU A 84 -20.74 12.85 -0.69
CA GLU A 84 -19.62 12.29 0.05
C GLU A 84 -18.30 12.38 -0.73
N GLY A 85 -17.22 12.72 -0.02
CA GLY A 85 -15.87 12.81 -0.55
C GLY A 85 -15.20 14.15 -0.21
N PRO A 86 -14.01 14.43 -0.79
CA PRO A 86 -13.33 13.68 -1.85
C PRO A 86 -12.69 12.35 -1.41
N TYR A 87 -12.52 11.43 -2.37
CA TYR A 87 -11.76 10.19 -2.23
C TYR A 87 -10.74 10.01 -3.34
N ALA A 88 -9.70 9.19 -3.10
CA ALA A 88 -8.71 8.81 -4.09
C ALA A 88 -8.98 7.39 -4.64
N LEU A 89 -9.43 7.29 -5.89
CA LEU A 89 -9.66 6.02 -6.60
C LEU A 89 -8.43 5.65 -7.43
N LYS A 90 -7.81 4.51 -7.13
CA LYS A 90 -6.60 4.04 -7.81
C LYS A 90 -6.81 2.70 -8.49
N LEU A 91 -6.35 2.55 -9.73
CA LEU A 91 -6.28 1.23 -10.36
C LEU A 91 -5.00 0.48 -9.92
N ARG A 92 -5.15 -0.79 -9.52
CA ARG A 92 -4.06 -1.77 -9.28
C ARG A 92 -3.05 -1.47 -8.15
N GLU A 93 -3.52 -1.15 -6.95
CA GLU A 93 -2.69 -1.10 -5.72
C GLU A 93 -3.40 -1.76 -4.54
N CYS A 94 -3.06 -3.01 -4.19
CA CYS A 94 -4.04 -3.79 -3.42
C CYS A 94 -3.51 -4.56 -2.20
N GLN A 95 -2.33 -5.17 -2.21
CA GLN A 95 -1.98 -6.05 -1.07
C GLN A 95 -1.48 -5.32 0.18
N ASN A 96 -0.68 -4.26 0.03
CA ASN A 96 -0.17 -3.54 1.19
C ASN A 96 -1.29 -2.89 2.02
N ALA A 97 -2.41 -2.52 1.39
CA ALA A 97 -3.56 -1.98 2.12
C ALA A 97 -4.19 -3.02 3.04
N ALA A 98 -4.37 -4.26 2.58
CA ALA A 98 -4.87 -5.36 3.41
C ALA A 98 -3.94 -5.61 4.60
N ILE A 99 -2.63 -5.70 4.37
CA ILE A 99 -1.65 -5.91 5.43
C ILE A 99 -1.68 -4.77 6.46
N LEU A 100 -1.69 -3.52 6.02
CA LEU A 100 -1.75 -2.36 6.93
C LEU A 100 -3.06 -2.35 7.74
N GLN A 101 -4.18 -2.76 7.16
CA GLN A 101 -5.44 -2.94 7.89
C GLN A 101 -5.34 -4.03 8.95
N MET A 102 -4.73 -5.18 8.60
CA MET A 102 -4.53 -6.27 9.55
C MET A 102 -3.62 -5.86 10.71
N MET A 103 -2.52 -5.16 10.43
CA MET A 103 -1.63 -4.63 11.47
C MET A 103 -2.32 -3.59 12.35
N ARG A 104 -3.15 -2.72 11.77
CA ARG A 104 -3.97 -1.76 12.53
C ARG A 104 -4.92 -2.49 13.48
N ALA A 105 -5.65 -3.48 12.96
CA ALA A 105 -6.58 -4.28 13.74
C ALA A 105 -5.86 -5.01 14.89
N SER A 106 -4.69 -5.59 14.62
CA SER A 106 -3.87 -6.23 15.65
C SER A 106 -3.46 -5.25 16.76
N LEU A 107 -3.10 -4.00 16.43
CA LEU A 107 -2.70 -2.99 17.43
C LEU A 107 -3.89 -2.42 18.21
N ASP A 108 -5.05 -2.31 17.58
CA ASP A 108 -6.27 -1.82 18.23
C ASP A 108 -7.01 -2.90 19.03
N TYR A 109 -6.65 -4.18 18.86
CA TYR A 109 -7.24 -5.30 19.58
C TYR A 109 -7.07 -5.18 21.10
N VAL A 110 -8.21 -5.20 21.80
CA VAL A 110 -8.31 -5.26 23.26
C VAL A 110 -8.84 -6.66 23.63
N PRO A 111 -8.07 -7.47 24.38
CA PRO A 111 -8.54 -8.79 24.80
C PRO A 111 -9.76 -8.69 25.71
N GLY A 112 -10.87 -9.32 25.33
CA GLY A 112 -12.11 -9.34 26.12
C GLY A 112 -12.05 -10.22 27.37
N ASP A 113 -11.02 -11.04 27.51
CA ASP A 113 -10.91 -12.06 28.57
C ASP A 113 -10.37 -11.48 29.90
N GLN A 114 -10.08 -10.19 29.98
CA GLN A 114 -9.62 -9.51 31.19
C GLN A 114 -10.26 -8.12 31.29
N GLU A 115 -11.23 -8.01 32.19
CA GLU A 115 -11.86 -6.74 32.56
C GLU A 115 -10.76 -5.73 32.98
N GLY A 116 -10.65 -4.61 32.25
CA GLY A 116 -9.62 -3.59 32.48
C GLY A 116 -8.28 -3.79 31.76
N ALA A 117 -8.10 -4.83 30.95
CA ALA A 117 -6.89 -4.98 30.13
C ALA A 117 -6.85 -3.90 29.03
N GLY A 118 -5.87 -3.00 29.10
CA GLY A 118 -5.60 -2.03 28.03
C GLY A 118 -5.12 -2.68 26.72
N LYS A 119 -4.98 -1.86 25.67
CA LYS A 119 -4.34 -2.29 24.41
C LYS A 119 -2.97 -2.89 24.69
N ARG A 120 -2.68 -4.05 24.11
CA ARG A 120 -1.39 -4.73 24.28
C ARG A 120 -0.48 -4.46 23.09
N PRO A 121 0.76 -3.96 23.30
CA PRO A 121 1.69 -3.72 22.21
C PRO A 121 2.08 -5.04 21.52
N VAL A 122 2.53 -4.92 20.28
CA VAL A 122 3.15 -6.03 19.53
C VAL A 122 4.66 -5.96 19.77
N ARG A 123 5.22 -7.01 20.37
CA ARG A 123 6.67 -7.15 20.58
C ARG A 123 7.33 -7.58 19.26
N VAL A 124 8.28 -6.78 18.79
CA VAL A 124 9.08 -7.05 17.57
C VAL A 124 10.56 -6.96 17.88
N LEU A 125 11.42 -7.50 17.02
CA LEU A 125 12.87 -7.25 17.10
C LEU A 125 13.14 -5.76 16.90
N ALA A 126 13.94 -5.17 17.77
CA ALA A 126 14.25 -3.74 17.75
C ALA A 126 15.18 -3.34 16.61
N ASN A 127 16.04 -4.27 16.16
CA ASN A 127 17.06 -4.04 15.13
C ASN A 127 17.06 -5.15 14.06
N PRO A 128 15.98 -5.33 13.30
CA PRO A 128 15.92 -6.35 12.26
C PRO A 128 16.79 -5.95 11.05
N THR A 129 17.60 -6.89 10.56
CA THR A 129 18.64 -6.64 9.53
C THR A 129 18.55 -7.55 8.30
N ASP A 130 17.82 -8.66 8.40
CA ASP A 130 17.68 -9.62 7.30
C ASP A 130 16.21 -10.03 7.09
N TRP A 131 16.02 -10.93 6.12
CA TRP A 131 14.69 -11.37 5.73
C TRP A 131 14.00 -12.19 6.82
N ASP A 132 14.73 -13.04 7.54
CA ASP A 132 14.15 -13.89 8.58
C ASP A 132 13.67 -13.04 9.75
N GLN A 133 14.46 -12.04 10.15
CA GLN A 133 14.09 -11.05 11.18
C GLN A 133 12.92 -10.16 10.73
N ALA A 134 12.96 -9.66 9.49
CA ALA A 134 11.85 -8.88 8.92
C ALA A 134 10.55 -9.69 8.89
N ARG A 135 10.64 -10.97 8.51
CA ARG A 135 9.53 -11.90 8.48
C ARG A 135 9.02 -12.23 9.88
N ALA A 136 9.90 -12.42 10.85
CA ALA A 136 9.52 -12.62 12.25
C ALA A 136 8.72 -11.43 12.77
N ASN A 137 9.20 -10.20 12.53
CA ASN A 137 8.48 -8.99 12.90
C ASN A 137 7.14 -8.84 12.17
N PHE A 138 7.09 -9.15 10.88
CA PHE A 138 5.85 -9.10 10.10
C PHE A 138 4.77 -10.03 10.67
N PHE A 139 5.13 -11.27 11.03
CA PHE A 139 4.20 -12.22 11.62
C PHE A 139 3.98 -12.00 13.13
N ALA A 140 4.73 -11.12 13.79
CA ALA A 140 4.50 -10.80 15.21
C ALA A 140 3.11 -10.18 15.45
N PHE A 141 2.51 -9.58 14.42
CA PHE A 141 1.16 -9.02 14.46
C PHE A 141 0.06 -10.10 14.44
N ALA A 142 0.37 -11.34 14.07
CA ALA A 142 -0.59 -12.45 14.06
C ALA A 142 -0.94 -12.92 15.47
N GLU A 143 -2.20 -13.32 15.70
CA GLU A 143 -2.72 -13.68 17.02
C GLU A 143 -1.90 -14.76 17.71
N GLU A 144 -1.49 -15.80 16.97
CA GLU A 144 -0.74 -16.93 17.51
C GLU A 144 0.62 -16.50 18.05
N ASN A 145 1.30 -15.61 17.33
CA ASN A 145 2.59 -15.09 17.74
C ASN A 145 2.47 -14.11 18.91
N ARG A 146 1.41 -13.29 18.94
CA ARG A 146 1.12 -12.43 20.10
C ARG A 146 0.88 -13.26 21.36
N LYS A 147 0.11 -14.35 21.27
CA LYS A 147 -0.10 -15.28 22.38
C LYS A 147 1.19 -15.97 22.80
N ARG A 148 2.00 -16.42 21.83
CA ARG A 148 3.28 -17.08 22.11
C ARG A 148 4.28 -16.15 22.80
N ALA A 149 4.37 -14.89 22.37
CA ALA A 149 5.26 -13.89 22.96
C ALA A 149 4.97 -13.63 24.45
N LEU A 150 3.73 -13.87 24.91
CA LEU A 150 3.36 -13.78 26.33
C LEU A 150 3.81 -15.00 27.15
N ALA A 151 3.88 -16.18 26.51
CA ALA A 151 4.22 -17.43 27.17
C ALA A 151 5.71 -17.78 27.09
N SER A 152 6.48 -17.05 26.28
CA SER A 152 7.89 -17.34 26.03
C SER A 152 8.80 -16.61 27.01
N PRO A 153 9.93 -17.22 27.44
CA PRO A 153 10.96 -16.51 28.18
C PRO A 153 11.51 -15.32 27.37
N GLU A 154 12.11 -14.35 28.07
CA GLU A 154 12.67 -13.14 27.44
C GLU A 154 13.60 -13.49 26.27
N PRO A 155 13.38 -12.91 25.08
CA PRO A 155 14.23 -13.16 23.92
C PRO A 155 15.68 -12.74 24.17
N LYS A 156 16.61 -13.46 23.53
CA LYS A 156 18.05 -13.09 23.55
C LYS A 156 18.31 -11.78 22.80
N GLU A 157 17.50 -11.50 21.80
CA GLU A 157 17.63 -10.31 20.94
C GLU A 157 16.83 -9.14 21.53
N PRO A 158 17.31 -7.89 21.40
CA PRO A 158 16.57 -6.72 21.88
C PRO A 158 15.20 -6.61 21.20
N MET A 159 14.15 -6.45 22.01
CA MET A 159 12.77 -6.31 21.56
C MET A 159 12.28 -4.86 21.71
N GLU A 160 11.28 -4.50 20.90
CA GLU A 160 10.60 -3.22 20.96
C GLU A 160 9.07 -3.40 20.97
N ASP A 161 8.39 -2.58 21.76
CA ASP A 161 6.94 -2.55 21.86
C ASP A 161 6.34 -1.59 20.83
N VAL A 162 5.68 -2.14 19.81
CA VAL A 162 4.87 -1.37 18.88
C VAL A 162 3.46 -1.27 19.45
N GLY A 163 3.15 -0.16 20.10
CA GLY A 163 1.84 0.09 20.71
C GLY A 163 0.84 0.84 19.82
N ASN A 164 1.33 1.58 18.82
CA ASN A 164 0.49 2.42 17.97
C ASN A 164 0.96 2.39 16.52
N MET A 165 -0.01 2.43 15.60
CA MET A 165 0.26 2.60 14.18
C MET A 165 0.24 4.10 13.83
N PRO A 166 1.27 4.63 13.14
CA PRO A 166 1.22 5.99 12.63
C PRO A 166 0.12 6.13 11.57
N ARG A 167 -0.24 7.37 11.22
CA ARG A 167 -1.33 7.63 10.26
C ARG A 167 -0.91 7.24 8.84
N PHE A 168 -1.69 6.35 8.22
CA PHE A 168 -1.68 6.06 6.79
C PHE A 168 -2.98 6.57 6.15
N ALA A 169 -2.99 6.75 4.82
CA ALA A 169 -4.22 7.06 4.12
C ALA A 169 -5.21 5.91 4.32
N ARG A 170 -6.40 6.21 4.84
CA ARG A 170 -7.43 5.18 5.09
C ARG A 170 -7.77 4.48 3.78
N CYS A 171 -7.80 3.16 3.79
CA CYS A 171 -8.27 2.34 2.66
C CYS A 171 -9.73 1.95 2.91
N TYR A 172 -10.62 2.25 1.97
CA TYR A 172 -12.03 1.91 2.01
C TYR A 172 -12.35 0.62 1.25
N GLY A 173 -11.37 0.02 0.57
CA GLY A 173 -11.48 -1.32 -0.01
C GLY A 173 -11.37 -1.34 -1.51
N TRP A 174 -11.60 -2.53 -2.07
CA TRP A 174 -11.55 -2.72 -3.50
C TRP A 174 -12.92 -2.55 -4.16
N LEU A 175 -12.91 -2.11 -5.41
CA LEU A 175 -14.08 -1.96 -6.27
C LEU A 175 -13.80 -2.67 -7.59
N HIS A 176 -14.81 -3.36 -8.12
CA HIS A 176 -14.78 -3.81 -9.50
C HIS A 176 -14.92 -2.60 -10.43
N PHE A 177 -14.08 -2.52 -11.46
CA PHE A 177 -14.02 -1.36 -12.34
C PHE A 177 -13.90 -1.81 -13.80
N ASN A 178 -14.98 -1.63 -14.57
CA ASN A 178 -15.00 -1.94 -16.00
C ASN A 178 -14.77 -0.67 -16.82
N LEU A 179 -13.68 -0.61 -17.60
CA LEU A 179 -13.36 0.56 -18.42
C LEU A 179 -14.41 0.83 -19.49
N SER A 180 -14.97 -0.20 -20.12
CA SER A 180 -15.96 -0.06 -21.19
C SER A 180 -17.30 0.46 -20.68
N GLU A 181 -17.67 0.14 -19.45
CA GLU A 181 -18.90 0.66 -18.82
C GLU A 181 -18.71 2.08 -18.27
N VAL A 182 -17.55 2.34 -17.67
CA VAL A 182 -17.33 3.59 -16.94
C VAL A 182 -16.87 4.71 -17.87
N LEU A 183 -15.94 4.46 -18.82
CA LEU A 183 -15.37 5.53 -19.65
C LEU A 183 -16.43 6.33 -20.42
N PRO A 184 -17.45 5.74 -21.07
CA PRO A 184 -18.46 6.50 -21.81
C PRO A 184 -19.25 7.51 -20.96
N ARG A 185 -19.31 7.30 -19.63
CA ARG A 185 -20.04 8.16 -18.69
C ARG A 185 -19.19 9.32 -18.16
N LYS A 186 -17.91 9.40 -18.54
CA LYS A 186 -16.97 10.38 -18.02
C LYS A 186 -16.89 11.63 -18.89
N PRO A 187 -16.68 12.82 -18.29
CA PRO A 187 -16.18 13.97 -19.03
C PRO A 187 -14.79 13.69 -19.61
N ARG A 188 -14.50 14.18 -20.82
CA ARG A 188 -13.19 13.98 -21.48
C ARG A 188 -12.00 14.41 -20.61
N ARG A 189 -12.16 15.44 -19.76
CA ARG A 189 -11.11 15.93 -18.84
C ARG A 189 -10.64 14.90 -17.80
N VAL A 190 -11.41 13.85 -17.54
CA VAL A 190 -11.02 12.76 -16.61
C VAL A 190 -10.71 11.44 -17.31
N TYR A 191 -10.63 11.45 -18.64
CA TYR A 191 -10.20 10.27 -19.39
C TYR A 191 -8.73 9.96 -19.10
N PRO A 192 -8.37 8.68 -18.94
CA PRO A 192 -6.97 8.28 -18.94
C PRO A 192 -6.36 8.64 -20.29
N TYR A 193 -5.40 9.55 -20.31
CA TYR A 193 -4.61 9.83 -21.50
C TYR A 193 -3.38 8.93 -21.53
N GLY A 194 -2.95 8.57 -22.74
CA GLY A 194 -1.73 7.81 -22.93
C GLY A 194 -0.50 8.62 -22.51
N ILE A 195 0.42 7.98 -21.81
CA ILE A 195 1.73 8.55 -21.48
C ILE A 195 2.73 8.05 -22.52
N ASP A 196 3.47 8.97 -23.11
CA ASP A 196 4.61 8.62 -23.96
C ASP A 196 5.80 8.27 -23.07
N VAL A 197 6.23 7.01 -23.15
CA VAL A 197 7.46 6.54 -22.52
C VAL A 197 8.38 6.11 -23.66
N ASP A 198 9.48 6.85 -23.81
CA ASP A 198 10.37 6.77 -24.97
C ASP A 198 9.61 7.01 -26.29
N LYS A 199 9.57 6.00 -27.17
CA LYS A 199 8.89 6.04 -28.48
C LYS A 199 7.54 5.31 -28.48
N GLN A 200 7.04 4.90 -27.31
CA GLN A 200 5.81 4.12 -27.19
C GLN A 200 4.77 4.86 -26.35
N ARG A 201 3.59 5.07 -26.94
CA ARG A 201 2.43 5.58 -26.22
C ARG A 201 1.78 4.44 -25.42
N ARG A 202 1.79 4.56 -24.11
CA ARG A 202 1.21 3.57 -23.19
C ARG A 202 -0.14 4.05 -22.67
N THR A 203 -1.18 3.24 -22.88
CA THR A 203 -2.53 3.48 -22.37
C THR A 203 -2.99 2.29 -21.52
N LEU A 204 -3.98 2.51 -20.65
CA LEU A 204 -4.58 1.45 -19.84
C LEU A 204 -5.10 0.26 -20.67
N ARG A 205 -5.64 0.52 -21.87
CA ARG A 205 -6.16 -0.54 -22.75
C ARG A 205 -5.04 -1.30 -23.47
N THR A 206 -4.03 -0.59 -23.99
CA THR A 206 -2.94 -1.20 -24.78
C THR A 206 -2.05 -2.11 -23.94
N GLU A 207 -1.84 -1.81 -22.66
CA GLU A 207 -0.94 -2.63 -21.83
C GLU A 207 -1.56 -3.95 -21.35
N HIS A 208 -2.89 -4.07 -21.31
CA HIS A 208 -3.54 -5.19 -20.63
C HIS A 208 -4.59 -5.93 -21.46
N ASN A 209 -4.96 -5.40 -22.62
CA ASN A 209 -5.97 -5.98 -23.52
C ASN A 209 -7.21 -6.52 -22.76
N ARG A 210 -7.63 -5.79 -21.73
CA ARG A 210 -8.72 -6.17 -20.82
C ARG A 210 -9.49 -4.94 -20.41
N ASP A 211 -10.77 -5.11 -20.14
CA ASP A 211 -11.66 -4.04 -19.69
C ASP A 211 -11.93 -4.09 -18.19
N GLU A 212 -11.65 -5.21 -17.53
CA GLU A 212 -11.89 -5.40 -16.10
C GLU A 212 -10.65 -5.09 -15.26
N PHE A 213 -10.85 -4.25 -14.25
CA PHE A 213 -9.84 -3.79 -13.32
C PHE A 213 -10.37 -3.86 -11.90
N ILE A 214 -9.42 -4.03 -10.98
CA ILE A 214 -9.65 -3.77 -9.56
C ILE A 214 -9.16 -2.36 -9.27
N ALA A 215 -10.08 -1.53 -8.80
CA ALA A 215 -9.77 -0.25 -8.21
C ALA A 215 -9.71 -0.38 -6.69
N VAL A 216 -8.92 0.46 -6.03
CA VAL A 216 -8.87 0.56 -4.58
C VAL A 216 -9.16 2.01 -4.19
N MET A 217 -10.08 2.15 -3.25
CA MET A 217 -10.53 3.44 -2.75
C MET A 217 -9.73 3.81 -1.50
N TYR A 218 -9.18 5.03 -1.50
CA TYR A 218 -8.47 5.61 -0.38
C TYR A 218 -9.07 6.94 0.02
N GLU A 219 -8.77 7.35 1.25
CA GLU A 219 -8.90 8.73 1.70
C GLU A 219 -8.17 9.66 0.74
N TYR A 220 -8.86 10.74 0.36
CA TYR A 220 -8.18 11.83 -0.30
C TYR A 220 -7.39 12.64 0.73
N VAL A 221 -6.08 12.64 0.58
CA VAL A 221 -5.19 13.47 1.39
C VAL A 221 -4.83 14.71 0.60
N GLU A 222 -5.19 15.87 1.13
CA GLU A 222 -4.80 17.17 0.58
C GLU A 222 -3.28 17.33 0.57
N SER A 223 -2.79 18.01 -0.47
CA SER A 223 -1.38 18.34 -0.58
C SER A 223 -1.02 19.34 0.53
N GLY A 224 0.09 19.10 1.20
CA GLY A 224 0.59 19.95 2.27
C GLY A 224 2.03 19.58 2.58
N GLU A 225 2.70 20.46 3.32
CA GLU A 225 4.08 20.25 3.73
C GLU A 225 4.23 19.00 4.60
N ASN A 226 5.35 18.28 4.42
CA ASN A 226 5.62 17.09 5.20
C ASN A 226 6.40 17.47 6.46
N ASN A 227 5.87 17.11 7.62
CA ASN A 227 6.60 17.13 8.88
C ASN A 227 7.55 15.92 8.93
N THR A 228 8.85 16.20 8.96
CA THR A 228 9.91 15.18 8.90
C THR A 228 9.81 14.16 10.03
N LYS A 229 9.49 14.59 11.26
CA LYS A 229 9.33 13.70 12.42
C LYS A 229 8.16 12.72 12.25
N LEU A 230 7.06 13.16 11.64
CA LEU A 230 5.93 12.28 11.36
C LEU A 230 6.27 11.26 10.26
N VAL A 231 6.98 11.70 9.22
CA VAL A 231 7.46 10.82 8.15
C VAL A 231 8.43 9.77 8.68
N GLU A 232 9.36 10.14 9.57
CA GLU A 232 10.27 9.20 10.23
C GLU A 232 9.53 8.18 11.09
N LYS A 233 8.48 8.59 11.82
CA LYS A 233 7.64 7.66 12.57
C LYS A 233 6.99 6.62 11.66
N VAL A 234 6.50 7.02 10.49
CA VAL A 234 5.95 6.10 9.48
C VAL A 234 7.03 5.17 8.93
N ALA A 235 8.19 5.71 8.54
CA ALA A 235 9.30 4.93 8.00
C ALA A 235 9.83 3.91 9.02
N ARG A 236 9.95 4.31 10.29
CA ARG A 236 10.37 3.48 11.41
C ARG A 236 9.37 2.36 11.68
N PHE A 237 8.07 2.67 11.72
CA PHE A 237 7.03 1.67 11.88
C PHE A 237 7.09 0.64 10.75
N LEU A 238 7.21 1.07 9.50
CA LEU A 238 7.31 0.17 8.34
C LEU A 238 8.52 -0.76 8.45
N TRP A 239 9.70 -0.23 8.79
CA TRP A 239 10.91 -1.04 9.00
C TRP A 239 10.73 -2.08 10.12
N LEU A 240 10.21 -1.64 11.27
CA LEU A 240 9.90 -2.54 12.39
C LEU A 240 8.88 -3.59 11.99
N ALA A 241 7.86 -3.25 11.20
CA ALA A 241 6.84 -4.18 10.72
C ALA A 241 7.32 -5.11 9.58
N GLY A 242 8.62 -5.06 9.24
CA GLY A 242 9.25 -5.93 8.24
C GLY A 242 9.20 -5.39 6.81
N PHE A 243 8.60 -4.22 6.57
CA PHE A 243 8.57 -3.63 5.24
C PHE A 243 9.92 -3.05 4.83
N SER A 244 10.26 -3.23 3.55
CA SER A 244 11.32 -2.47 2.88
C SER A 244 10.71 -1.43 1.95
N PHE A 245 11.38 -0.29 1.79
CA PHE A 245 11.04 0.65 0.72
C PHE A 245 11.61 0.15 -0.61
N PHE A 246 10.92 0.45 -1.72
CA PHE A 246 11.48 0.26 -3.05
C PHE A 246 12.70 1.18 -3.28
N SER A 247 13.49 0.92 -4.32
CA SER A 247 14.77 1.60 -4.60
C SER A 247 14.72 3.13 -4.58
N THR A 248 13.56 3.71 -4.92
CA THR A 248 13.32 5.15 -5.03
C THR A 248 12.06 5.57 -4.27
N PRO A 249 12.12 5.72 -2.94
CA PRO A 249 11.08 6.42 -2.21
C PRO A 249 11.17 7.91 -2.55
N LEU A 250 10.05 8.50 -2.94
CA LEU A 250 9.99 9.86 -3.45
C LEU A 250 8.99 10.69 -2.65
N ALA A 251 9.30 11.97 -2.46
CA ALA A 251 8.44 12.94 -1.77
C ALA A 251 7.00 12.96 -2.32
N LYS A 252 6.82 12.73 -3.63
CA LYS A 252 5.50 12.69 -4.29
C LYS A 252 4.55 11.60 -3.78
N ASN A 253 5.07 10.60 -3.06
CA ASN A 253 4.25 9.57 -2.42
C ASN A 253 3.75 9.99 -1.03
N TRP A 254 4.10 11.19 -0.58
CA TRP A 254 3.74 11.74 0.71
C TRP A 254 2.93 13.01 0.53
N LYS A 255 1.84 13.15 1.30
CA LYS A 255 1.02 14.36 1.33
C LYS A 255 0.67 14.65 2.78
N ASN A 256 0.97 15.87 3.25
CA ASN A 256 0.70 16.26 4.64
C ASN A 256 1.22 15.23 5.66
N SER A 257 2.45 14.73 5.45
CA SER A 257 3.11 13.68 6.23
C SER A 257 2.52 12.27 6.16
N ILE A 258 1.54 12.03 5.29
CA ILE A 258 0.89 10.72 5.11
C ILE A 258 1.44 10.05 3.86
N LEU A 259 1.84 8.78 3.99
CA LEU A 259 2.19 7.96 2.85
C LEU A 259 0.91 7.64 2.05
N VAL A 260 0.78 8.23 0.86
CA VAL A 260 -0.31 7.95 -0.07
C VAL A 260 0.07 6.93 -1.13
N GLY A 261 1.37 6.72 -1.41
CA GLY A 261 1.85 5.77 -2.42
C GLY A 261 2.26 4.41 -1.83
N HIS A 262 1.30 3.53 -1.55
CA HIS A 262 1.58 2.22 -0.94
C HIS A 262 2.34 1.24 -1.84
N SER A 263 2.48 1.50 -3.14
CA SER A 263 3.32 0.69 -4.03
C SER A 263 4.82 0.81 -3.80
N LYS A 264 5.25 1.73 -2.94
CA LYS A 264 6.67 1.96 -2.62
C LYS A 264 7.15 1.22 -1.39
N ILE A 265 6.29 0.43 -0.75
CA ILE A 265 6.65 -0.44 0.38
C ILE A 265 6.43 -1.89 -0.03
N MET A 266 7.27 -2.80 0.44
CA MET A 266 7.20 -4.23 0.14
C MET A 266 7.30 -5.00 1.45
N GLY A 267 6.30 -5.85 1.74
CA GLY A 267 6.35 -6.74 2.91
C GLY A 267 7.25 -7.95 2.63
N PRO A 268 7.72 -8.69 3.65
CA PRO A 268 8.61 -9.86 3.48
C PRO A 268 8.02 -10.98 2.62
N HIS A 269 6.68 -11.02 2.51
CA HIS A 269 5.95 -11.97 1.66
C HIS A 269 5.68 -11.46 0.23
N SER A 270 5.95 -10.18 -0.05
CA SER A 270 5.84 -9.61 -1.39
C SER A 270 7.06 -9.96 -2.25
N TYR A 271 6.87 -10.08 -3.58
CA TYR A 271 7.96 -10.49 -4.49
C TYR A 271 9.13 -9.51 -4.57
N GLY A 272 8.90 -8.21 -4.34
CA GLY A 272 9.94 -7.18 -4.48
C GLY A 272 10.61 -6.76 -3.18
N TRP A 273 10.45 -7.51 -2.10
CA TRP A 273 11.23 -7.27 -0.88
C TRP A 273 12.69 -7.62 -1.14
N GLN A 274 13.61 -6.74 -0.74
CA GLN A 274 15.05 -6.96 -0.91
C GLN A 274 15.83 -6.54 0.34
N LYS A 275 16.75 -7.39 0.78
CA LYS A 275 17.62 -7.14 1.95
C LYS A 275 18.37 -5.81 1.80
N PHE A 276 18.87 -5.52 0.60
CA PHE A 276 19.62 -4.30 0.31
C PHE A 276 18.83 -3.00 0.62
N TYR A 277 17.50 -3.02 0.46
CA TYR A 277 16.66 -1.86 0.76
C TYR A 277 16.02 -1.88 2.16
N TYR A 278 16.23 -2.96 2.93
CA TYR A 278 15.66 -3.14 4.25
C TYR A 278 16.54 -2.49 5.32
N ARG A 279 16.20 -1.25 5.67
CA ARG A 279 16.83 -0.48 6.75
C ARG A 279 15.87 0.58 7.26
N CYS A 280 16.07 1.03 8.49
CA CYS A 280 15.40 2.23 8.99
C CYS A 280 15.87 3.44 8.17
N ARG A 281 14.95 4.15 7.51
CA ARG A 281 15.28 5.31 6.66
C ARG A 281 14.94 6.60 7.36
N ALA A 282 15.84 7.58 7.24
CA ALA A 282 15.58 8.95 7.68
C ALA A 282 14.61 9.66 6.71
N ASP A 283 13.99 10.75 7.17
CA ASP A 283 13.09 11.60 6.37
C ASP A 283 13.71 12.01 5.02
N ARG A 284 14.96 12.49 5.02
CA ARG A 284 15.69 12.96 3.84
C ARG A 284 15.86 11.89 2.77
N GLU A 285 15.82 10.63 3.16
CA GLU A 285 15.95 9.50 2.25
C GLU A 285 14.63 9.12 1.60
N VAL A 286 13.50 9.31 2.30
CA VAL A 286 12.15 8.98 1.80
C VAL A 286 11.43 10.17 1.14
N LEU A 287 11.88 11.39 1.45
CA LEU A 287 11.42 12.66 0.86
C LEU A 287 12.34 13.16 -0.25
N LYS A 288 13.07 12.28 -0.94
CA LYS A 288 13.87 12.67 -2.11
C LYS A 288 12.97 13.25 -3.19
N ARG A 289 13.36 14.41 -3.75
CA ARG A 289 12.75 14.96 -4.97
C ARG A 289 13.20 14.11 -6.16
N GLY A 290 12.27 13.75 -7.04
CA GLY A 290 12.60 13.02 -8.26
C GLY A 290 13.27 13.93 -9.28
N LEU A 291 14.00 13.35 -10.25
CA LEU A 291 14.56 14.07 -11.39
C LEU A 291 13.48 14.59 -12.37
N ASP A 292 12.23 14.14 -12.23
CA ASP A 292 11.09 14.45 -13.11
C ASP A 292 10.57 15.91 -13.02
N ASN A 293 11.08 16.73 -12.10
CA ASN A 293 10.59 18.11 -11.92
C ASN A 293 11.02 19.09 -13.04
N ASN A 294 11.75 18.64 -14.06
CA ASN A 294 12.19 19.47 -15.18
C ASN A 294 11.25 19.47 -16.41
N VAL A 295 10.08 18.80 -16.35
CA VAL A 295 9.21 18.65 -17.55
C VAL A 295 7.88 19.43 -17.45
N GLU A 296 7.48 19.99 -16.31
CA GLU A 296 6.28 20.84 -16.22
C GLU A 296 6.62 22.33 -16.17
N ALA A 297 6.98 22.89 -17.34
CA ALA A 297 6.76 24.32 -17.69
C ALA A 297 7.23 24.61 -19.14
N LYS A 298 6.63 23.96 -20.14
CA LYS A 298 6.48 24.59 -21.45
C LYS A 298 5.00 24.57 -21.81
N GLY A 299 4.34 25.67 -21.47
CA GLY A 299 2.97 25.93 -21.87
C GLY A 299 2.85 25.86 -23.38
N PHE A 300 1.90 25.05 -23.85
CA PHE A 300 1.34 25.26 -25.17
C PHE A 300 0.47 26.51 -25.09
N ILE A 301 1.01 27.61 -25.59
CA ILE A 301 0.20 28.75 -26.02
C ILE A 301 -0.54 28.27 -27.26
N LEU A 302 -1.85 28.09 -27.14
CA LEU A 302 -2.75 28.10 -28.29
C LEU A 302 -2.92 29.57 -28.67
N THR A 303 -2.32 29.99 -29.78
CA THR A 303 -2.79 31.15 -30.54
C THR A 303 -3.84 30.67 -31.53
N ASP A 304 -4.87 31.50 -31.67
CA ASP A 304 -6.08 31.34 -32.48
C ASP A 304 -5.87 30.79 -33.90
#